data_AF-A0A1G8ZII0-F1
#
_entry.id   AF-A0A1G8ZII0-F1
#
_cell.length_a   1.000
_cell.length_b   1.000
_cell.length_c   1.000
_cell.angle_alpha   90.00
_cell.angle_beta   90.00
_cell.angle_gamma   90.00
#
_symmetry.space_group_name_H-M   'P 1'
#
loop_
_entity.id
_entity.type
_entity.pdbx_description
1 polymer ?
#
loop_
_entity_poly.entity_id
_entity_poly.type
_entity_poly.pdbx_seq_one_letter_code
_entity_poly.pdbx_strand_id
1 'polypeptide(L)'
;MAVIEAPVFTDEGLFVGFTSIVFRPEVLIGEIAGPAADGTPYQVMVLQTDGRVIYDTDPAQIGRMMFEDPLYTDHPDLLDTAQRVVSERYGTATYKFAADGGETVQKEITWTTTGLHGTEWRVAVIRAVE
;
A
#
# COMPACT_ATOMS: atom_id res chain seq x y z
N MET A 1 5.63 -8.57 -7.70
CA MET A 1 6.14 -7.97 -8.95
C MET A 1 4.97 -7.35 -9.69
N ALA A 2 5.17 -6.19 -10.32
CA ALA A 2 4.18 -5.53 -11.16
C ALA A 2 4.75 -5.33 -12.57
N VAL A 3 3.85 -5.14 -13.54
CA VAL A 3 4.20 -5.03 -14.96
C VAL A 3 3.57 -3.77 -15.53
N ILE A 4 4.35 -3.02 -16.32
CA ILE A 4 3.87 -1.95 -17.20
C ILE A 4 4.02 -2.44 -18.64
N GLU A 5 2.96 -2.34 -19.42
CA GLU A 5 2.92 -2.79 -20.81
C GLU A 5 2.56 -1.62 -21.73
N ALA A 6 3.25 -1.52 -22.86
CA ALA A 6 2.97 -0.53 -23.89
C ALA A 6 2.91 -1.20 -25.28
N PRO A 7 1.83 -1.01 -26.05
CA PRO A 7 1.74 -1.53 -27.41
C PRO A 7 2.72 -0.80 -28.34
N VAL A 8 3.26 -1.53 -29.32
CA VAL A 8 4.14 -1.02 -30.36
C VAL A 8 3.42 -1.05 -31.70
N PHE A 9 3.45 0.08 -32.39
CA PHE A 9 2.87 0.24 -33.72
C PHE A 9 3.94 0.67 -34.71
N THR A 10 3.77 0.30 -35.97
CA THR A 10 4.54 0.88 -37.08
C THR A 10 4.09 2.33 -37.34
N ASP A 11 4.83 3.05 -38.17
CA ASP A 11 4.45 4.39 -38.63
C ASP A 11 3.11 4.41 -39.40
N GLU A 12 2.70 3.26 -39.94
CA GLU A 12 1.42 3.06 -40.62
C GLU A 12 0.27 2.72 -39.65
N GLY A 13 0.53 2.67 -38.34
CA GLY A 13 -0.44 2.36 -37.30
C GLY A 13 -0.75 0.87 -37.15
N LEU A 14 -0.01 -0.02 -37.80
CA LEU A 14 -0.17 -1.47 -37.63
C LEU A 14 0.42 -1.92 -36.30
N PHE A 15 -0.36 -2.63 -35.48
CA PHE A 15 0.11 -3.26 -34.24
C PHE A 15 1.12 -4.36 -34.55
N VAL A 16 2.30 -4.31 -33.93
CA VAL A 16 3.39 -5.26 -34.15
C VAL A 16 3.88 -5.97 -32.89
N GLY A 17 3.33 -5.63 -31.72
CA GLY A 17 3.66 -6.27 -30.45
C GLY A 17 3.54 -5.32 -29.27
N PHE A 18 4.21 -5.65 -28.17
CA PHE A 18 4.26 -4.84 -26.96
C PHE A 18 5.66 -4.87 -26.33
N THR A 19 5.99 -3.82 -25.59
CA THR A 19 7.11 -3.80 -24.65
C THR A 19 6.57 -3.95 -23.23
N SER A 20 7.38 -4.57 -22.36
CA SER A 20 7.00 -4.83 -20.97
C SER A 20 8.16 -4.47 -20.04
N ILE A 21 7.84 -3.81 -18.93
CA ILE A 21 8.75 -3.53 -17.83
C ILE A 21 8.22 -4.23 -16.59
N VAL A 22 9.03 -5.13 -16.03
CA VAL A 22 8.73 -5.79 -14.76
C VAL A 22 9.54 -5.10 -13.66
N PHE A 23 8.87 -4.72 -12.58
CA PHE A 23 9.52 -4.11 -11.43
C PHE A 23 8.99 -4.69 -10.11
N ARG A 24 9.70 -4.38 -9.03
CA ARG A 24 9.32 -4.68 -7.65
C ARG A 24 8.76 -3.41 -7.02
N PRO A 25 7.42 -3.24 -6.93
CA PRO A 25 6.83 -2.03 -6.37
C PRO A 25 7.36 -1.70 -4.98
N GLU A 26 7.57 -2.71 -4.13
CA GLU A 26 8.09 -2.57 -2.78
C GLU A 26 9.47 -1.91 -2.73
N VAL A 27 10.32 -2.17 -3.73
CA VAL A 27 11.66 -1.56 -3.83
C VAL A 27 11.55 -0.12 -4.31
N LEU A 28 10.81 0.11 -5.39
CA LEU A 28 10.62 1.45 -5.96
C LEU A 28 9.99 2.41 -4.95
N ILE A 29 8.96 1.95 -4.22
CA ILE A 29 8.30 2.72 -3.17
C ILE A 29 9.26 2.92 -2.00
N GLY A 30 9.96 1.88 -1.57
CA GLY A 30 10.88 1.94 -0.43
C GLY A 30 12.04 2.92 -0.61
N GLU A 31 12.54 3.10 -1.84
CA GLU A 31 13.57 4.10 -2.16
C GLU A 31 13.11 5.55 -1.91
N ILE A 32 11.80 5.80 -1.88
CA ILE A 32 11.21 7.14 -1.67
C ILE A 32 10.61 7.24 -0.26
N ALA A 33 9.77 6.27 0.12
CA ALA A 33 9.04 6.26 1.38
C ALA A 33 9.95 6.01 2.60
N GLY A 34 10.96 5.15 2.44
CA GLY A 34 11.91 4.84 3.53
C GLY A 34 12.64 6.09 4.03
N PRO A 35 13.36 6.83 3.16
CA PRO A 35 14.02 8.07 3.55
C PRO A 35 13.07 9.17 4.06
N ALA A 36 11.83 9.20 3.58
CA ALA A 36 10.84 10.18 4.02
C ALA A 36 10.30 9.91 5.43
N ALA A 37 10.24 8.63 5.84
CA ALA A 37 9.79 8.22 7.17
C ALA A 37 10.94 8.13 8.19
N ASP A 38 12.18 7.95 7.74
CA ASP A 38 13.35 7.77 8.60
C ASP A 38 13.56 8.95 9.57
N GLY A 39 13.82 8.62 10.84
CA GLY A 39 13.95 9.59 11.92
C GLY A 39 12.65 10.33 12.31
N THR A 40 11.49 9.94 11.79
CA THR A 40 10.18 10.52 12.14
C THR A 40 9.31 9.53 12.92
N PRO A 41 8.27 9.98 13.64
CA PRO A 41 7.31 9.07 14.30
C PRO A 41 6.27 8.49 13.32
N TYR A 42 6.40 8.75 12.01
CA TYR A 42 5.43 8.33 11.01
C TYR A 42 5.80 6.98 10.39
N GLN A 43 4.77 6.17 10.14
CA GLN A 43 4.85 4.97 9.31
C GLN A 43 4.21 5.25 7.95
N VAL A 44 4.72 4.63 6.90
CA VAL A 44 4.15 4.69 5.55
C VAL A 44 3.69 3.30 5.15
N MET A 45 2.44 3.19 4.72
CA MET A 45 1.86 1.97 4.16
C MET A 45 1.34 2.26 2.76
N VAL A 46 1.61 1.36 1.81
CA VAL A 46 0.99 1.38 0.48
C VAL A 46 0.17 0.12 0.31
N LEU A 47 -1.14 0.31 0.12
CA LEU A 47 -2.12 -0.76 0.02
C LEU A 47 -2.74 -0.80 -1.38
N GLN A 48 -2.77 -1.98 -1.99
CA GLN A 48 -3.57 -2.21 -3.19
C GLN A 48 -5.05 -2.35 -2.84
N THR A 49 -5.94 -2.04 -3.78
CA THR A 49 -7.39 -2.07 -3.55
C THR A 49 -7.97 -3.46 -3.28
N ASP A 50 -7.22 -4.53 -3.51
CA ASP A 50 -7.56 -5.90 -3.13
C ASP A 50 -7.11 -6.28 -1.71
N GLY A 51 -6.49 -5.36 -0.98
CA GLY A 51 -6.01 -5.58 0.38
C GLY A 51 -4.58 -6.10 0.47
N ARG A 52 -3.83 -6.21 -0.64
CA ARG A 52 -2.41 -6.53 -0.59
C ARG A 52 -1.59 -5.33 -0.09
N VAL A 53 -0.80 -5.54 0.96
CA VAL A 53 0.22 -4.57 1.40
C VAL A 53 1.39 -4.62 0.42
N ILE A 54 1.56 -3.56 -0.37
CA ILE A 54 2.65 -3.44 -1.34
C ILE A 54 3.93 -2.98 -0.65
N TYR A 55 3.80 -2.07 0.30
CA TYR A 55 4.91 -1.53 1.08
C TYR A 55 4.42 -1.18 2.48
N ASP A 56 5.29 -1.35 3.46
CA ASP A 56 5.11 -0.85 4.82
C ASP A 56 6.50 -0.50 5.40
N THR A 57 6.54 0.45 6.33
CA THR A 57 7.76 0.74 7.11
C THR A 57 8.19 -0.45 7.96
N ASP A 58 7.24 -1.29 8.40
CA ASP A 58 7.51 -2.61 8.96
C ASP A 58 7.62 -3.65 7.83
N PRO A 59 8.84 -4.16 7.53
CA PRO A 59 9.04 -5.11 6.45
C PRO A 59 8.25 -6.42 6.63
N ALA A 60 7.86 -6.76 7.86
CA ALA A 60 7.07 -7.95 8.14
C ALA A 60 5.64 -7.88 7.58
N GLN A 61 5.11 -6.68 7.31
CA GLN A 61 3.78 -6.50 6.71
C GLN A 61 3.81 -6.63 5.18
N ILE A 62 4.96 -6.41 4.54
CA ILE A 62 5.08 -6.35 3.08
C ILE A 62 4.65 -7.67 2.45
N GLY A 63 3.68 -7.58 1.53
CA GLY A 63 3.17 -8.69 0.75
C GLY A 63 2.04 -9.50 1.42
N ARG A 64 1.64 -9.16 2.65
CA ARG A 64 0.49 -9.77 3.33
C ARG A 64 -0.83 -9.29 2.72
N MET A 65 -1.87 -10.10 2.89
CA MET A 65 -3.24 -9.79 2.51
C MET A 65 -4.04 -9.39 3.75
N MET A 66 -4.48 -8.13 3.82
CA MET A 66 -5.17 -7.58 5.00
C MET A 66 -6.42 -8.38 5.39
N PHE A 67 -7.13 -8.95 4.41
CA PHE A 67 -8.40 -9.65 4.63
C PHE A 67 -8.28 -11.18 4.65
N GLU A 68 -7.07 -11.73 4.44
CA GLU A 68 -6.85 -13.19 4.35
C GLU A 68 -5.77 -13.70 5.31
N ASP A 69 -4.80 -12.86 5.69
CA ASP A 69 -3.73 -13.26 6.61
C ASP A 69 -4.30 -13.40 8.05
N PRO A 70 -4.13 -14.56 8.70
CA PRO A 70 -4.63 -14.78 10.06
C PRO A 70 -4.18 -13.74 11.08
N LEU A 71 -3.04 -13.08 10.86
CA LEU A 71 -2.51 -12.01 11.71
C LEU A 71 -3.55 -10.92 12.03
N TYR A 72 -4.44 -10.61 11.08
CA TYR A 72 -5.38 -9.49 11.22
C TYR A 72 -6.75 -9.89 11.77
N THR A 73 -7.03 -11.18 11.90
CA THR A 73 -8.36 -11.72 12.23
C THR A 73 -8.90 -11.18 13.55
N ASP A 74 -8.04 -11.02 14.55
CA ASP A 74 -8.41 -10.58 15.90
C ASP A 74 -8.44 -9.05 16.04
N HIS A 75 -8.37 -8.31 14.92
CA HIS A 75 -8.32 -6.84 14.89
C HIS A 75 -9.44 -6.23 14.03
N PRO A 76 -10.72 -6.35 14.43
CA PRO A 76 -11.86 -5.85 13.64
C PRO A 76 -11.79 -4.35 13.34
N ASP A 77 -11.34 -3.52 14.29
CA ASP A 77 -11.17 -2.07 14.09
C ASP A 77 -10.16 -1.75 12.97
N LEU A 78 -9.10 -2.56 12.86
CA LEU A 78 -8.13 -2.47 11.77
C LEU A 78 -8.76 -2.89 10.45
N LEU A 79 -9.53 -3.97 10.43
CA LEU A 79 -10.18 -4.49 9.22
C LEU A 79 -11.24 -3.51 8.68
N ASP A 80 -12.05 -2.90 9.54
CA ASP A 80 -13.00 -1.85 9.15
C ASP A 80 -12.29 -0.64 8.56
N THR A 81 -11.16 -0.25 9.16
CA THR A 81 -10.32 0.84 8.64
C THR A 81 -9.69 0.47 7.30
N ALA A 82 -9.18 -0.75 7.16
CA ALA A 82 -8.63 -1.26 5.90
C ALA A 82 -9.69 -1.27 4.80
N GLN A 83 -10.93 -1.65 5.13
CA GLN A 83 -12.06 -1.62 4.19
C GLN A 83 -12.35 -0.20 3.69
N ARG A 84 -12.26 0.80 4.57
CA ARG A 84 -12.37 2.21 4.18
C ARG A 84 -11.21 2.64 3.30
N VAL A 85 -9.97 2.29 3.65
CA VAL A 85 -8.78 2.63 2.86
C VAL A 85 -8.90 2.07 1.43
N VAL A 86 -9.27 0.80 1.25
CA VAL A 86 -9.38 0.22 -0.10
C VAL A 86 -10.54 0.81 -0.91
N SER A 87 -11.65 1.20 -0.27
CA SER A 87 -12.85 1.70 -0.95
C SER A 87 -12.86 3.22 -1.20
N GLU A 88 -12.27 4.02 -0.32
CA GLU A 88 -12.23 5.48 -0.40
C GLU A 88 -10.90 5.94 -1.02
N ARG A 89 -10.94 6.86 -2.01
CA ARG A 89 -9.70 7.34 -2.66
C ARG A 89 -8.80 8.17 -1.75
N TYR A 90 -9.38 8.81 -0.75
CA TYR A 90 -8.70 9.65 0.22
C TYR A 90 -9.53 9.64 1.50
N GLY A 91 -8.88 9.89 2.63
CA GLY A 91 -9.59 9.98 3.89
C GLY A 91 -8.67 9.95 5.09
N THR A 92 -9.33 9.97 6.24
CA THR A 92 -8.69 9.80 7.55
C THR A 92 -9.51 8.82 8.39
N ALA A 93 -8.82 8.09 9.25
CA ALA A 93 -9.44 7.19 10.20
C ALA A 93 -8.54 7.01 11.43
N THR A 94 -9.10 6.38 12.45
CA THR A 94 -8.38 5.94 13.65
C THR A 94 -8.65 4.47 13.88
N TYR A 95 -7.63 3.72 14.27
CA TYR A 95 -7.77 2.30 14.60
C TYR A 95 -6.82 1.93 15.74
N LYS A 96 -7.02 0.74 16.30
CA LYS A 96 -6.16 0.18 17.33
C LYS A 96 -5.42 -1.02 16.78
N PHE A 97 -4.10 -1.08 16.97
CA PHE A 97 -3.30 -2.21 16.51
C PHE A 97 -2.04 -2.38 17.35
N ALA A 98 -1.69 -3.64 17.59
CA ALA A 98 -0.42 -4.04 18.19
C ALA A 98 0.42 -4.73 17.12
N ALA A 99 1.59 -4.19 16.80
CA ALA A 99 2.57 -4.96 16.04
C ALA A 99 3.24 -5.96 16.99
N ASP A 100 3.35 -7.23 16.57
CA ASP A 100 4.16 -8.29 17.19
C ASP A 100 4.05 -8.43 18.72
N GLY A 101 2.83 -8.56 19.24
CA GLY A 101 2.59 -8.86 20.66
C GLY A 101 2.88 -7.69 21.62
N GLY A 102 3.09 -6.49 21.08
CA GLY A 102 3.19 -5.24 21.84
C GLY A 102 1.85 -4.77 22.42
N GLU A 103 1.89 -3.64 23.10
CA GLU A 103 0.67 -2.99 23.60
C GLU A 103 -0.17 -2.48 22.42
N THR A 104 -1.49 -2.63 22.54
CA THR A 104 -2.42 -2.09 21.56
C THR A 104 -2.43 -0.57 21.65
N VAL A 105 -1.89 0.10 20.63
CA VAL A 105 -1.85 1.56 20.55
C VAL A 105 -2.91 2.08 19.60
N GLN A 106 -3.45 3.26 19.90
CA GLN A 106 -4.30 3.99 18.99
C GLN A 106 -3.44 4.64 17.89
N LYS A 107 -3.86 4.48 16.64
CA LYS A 107 -3.19 5.02 15.46
C LYS A 107 -4.15 5.89 14.67
N GLU A 108 -3.63 6.99 14.16
CA GLU A 108 -4.25 7.83 13.13
C GLU A 108 -3.67 7.47 11.78
N ILE A 109 -4.52 7.31 10.78
CA ILE A 109 -4.15 7.06 9.39
C ILE A 109 -4.78 8.12 8.50
N THR A 110 -3.97 8.69 7.61
CA THR A 110 -4.41 9.57 6.52
C THR A 110 -3.92 8.97 5.21
N TRP A 111 -4.80 8.87 4.22
CA TRP A 111 -4.43 8.32 2.92
C TRP A 111 -4.89 9.17 1.74
N THR A 112 -4.19 8.98 0.63
CA THR A 112 -4.55 9.45 -0.70
C THR A 112 -4.36 8.30 -1.70
N THR A 113 -4.68 8.53 -2.97
CA THR A 113 -4.53 7.54 -4.04
C THR A 113 -3.49 7.98 -5.05
N THR A 114 -2.59 7.07 -5.41
CA THR A 114 -1.75 7.15 -6.62
C THR A 114 -2.06 5.97 -7.52
N GLY A 115 -1.60 5.98 -8.76
CA GLY A 115 -1.83 4.88 -9.68
C GLY A 115 -1.13 5.05 -11.00
N LEU A 116 -1.05 3.95 -11.74
CA LEU A 116 -0.44 3.90 -13.06
C LEU A 116 -1.16 2.84 -13.91
N HIS A 117 -1.48 3.18 -15.17
CA HIS A 117 -2.14 2.28 -16.14
C HIS A 117 -3.41 1.58 -15.62
N GLY A 118 -4.25 2.30 -14.88
CA GLY A 118 -5.52 1.77 -14.36
C GLY A 118 -5.40 0.99 -13.04
N THR A 119 -4.18 0.76 -12.54
CA THR A 119 -3.95 0.21 -11.20
C THR A 119 -3.88 1.33 -10.19
N GLU A 120 -4.62 1.19 -9.10
CA GLU A 120 -4.65 2.17 -7.99
C GLU A 120 -4.03 1.61 -6.72
N TRP A 121 -3.30 2.47 -6.02
CA TRP A 121 -2.72 2.21 -4.72
C TRP A 121 -3.09 3.32 -3.75
N ARG A 122 -3.38 2.94 -2.52
CA ARG A 122 -3.62 3.84 -1.40
C ARG A 122 -2.29 4.08 -0.70
N VAL A 123 -1.86 5.33 -0.66
CA VAL A 123 -0.64 5.75 0.04
C VAL A 123 -1.07 6.36 1.35
N ALA A 124 -0.73 5.69 2.44
CA ALA A 124 -1.13 6.05 3.78
C ALA A 124 0.08 6.49 4.62
N VAL A 125 -0.13 7.53 5.41
CA VAL A 125 0.77 7.96 6.49
C VAL A 125 0.06 7.71 7.81
N ILE A 126 0.76 7.05 8.72
CA ILE A 126 0.23 6.57 9.99
C ILE A 126 1.08 7.13 11.13
N ARG A 127 0.45 7.50 12.24
CA ARG A 127 1.14 7.83 13.50
C ARG A 127 0.42 7.20 14.68
N ALA A 128 1.16 6.87 15.73
CA ALA A 128 0.56 6.58 17.02
C ALA A 128 0.01 7.89 17.65
N VAL A 129 -1.08 7.77 18.39
CA VAL A 129 -1.67 8.86 19.18
C VAL A 129 -1.55 8.49 20.65
N GLU A 130 -0.97 9.39 21.45
CA GLU A 130 -0.91 9.29 22.91
C GLU A 130 -2.26 9.63 23.56
#